data_AF-A0A259NIJ5-F1
#
_entry.id   AF-A0A259NIJ5-F1
#
_cell.length_a   1.000
_cell.length_b   1.000
_cell.length_c   1.000
_cell.angle_alpha   90.00
_cell.angle_beta   90.00
_cell.angle_gamma   90.00
#
_symmetry.space_group_name_H-M   'P 1'
#
loop_
_entity.id
_entity.type
_entity.pdbx_description
1 polymer ?
#
loop_
_entity_poly.entity_id
_entity_poly.type
_entity_poly.pdbx_seq_one_letter_code
_entity_poly.pdbx_strand_id
1 'polypeptide(L)'
;MKSNVIEVGQVVPGVGEIRRIVQVVTVLHVGKGLDNEAWLVEIEDGQFAALTTDNGCVVAWSIKDMQAKMMEARESMIGIAQLIAMTA
;
A
#
# COMPACT_ATOMS: atom_id res chain seq x y z
N MET A 1 13.63 -1.62 -5.51
CA MET A 1 12.98 -0.36 -5.98
C MET A 1 13.17 0.68 -4.89
N LYS A 2 13.38 1.95 -5.24
CA LYS A 2 13.39 3.06 -4.26
C LYS A 2 11.97 3.63 -4.18
N SER A 3 11.48 3.88 -2.96
CA SER A 3 10.30 4.73 -2.75
C SER A 3 10.77 6.19 -2.67
N ASN A 4 9.89 7.13 -3.03
CA ASN A 4 10.10 8.56 -2.80
C ASN A 4 9.36 9.07 -1.54
N VAL A 5 8.66 8.19 -0.82
CA VAL A 5 7.81 8.52 0.34
C VAL A 5 8.44 8.06 1.64
N ILE A 6 9.03 6.85 1.63
CA ILE A 6 9.70 6.28 2.79
C ILE A 6 11.19 6.05 2.53
N GLU A 7 11.97 6.11 3.60
CA GLU A 7 13.41 5.83 3.58
C GLU A 7 13.87 4.94 4.75
N VAL A 8 15.03 4.30 4.59
CA VAL A 8 15.66 3.54 5.68
C VAL A 8 16.11 4.50 6.77
N GLY A 9 15.86 4.14 8.04
CA GLY A 9 16.08 4.98 9.21
C GLY A 9 14.87 5.83 9.61
N GLN A 10 13.83 5.91 8.77
CA GLN A 10 12.58 6.58 9.15
C GLN A 10 11.86 5.79 10.24
N VAL A 11 11.42 6.50 11.28
CA VAL A 11 10.59 5.95 12.36
C VAL A 11 9.11 6.14 12.02
N VAL A 12 8.37 5.04 11.93
CA VAL A 12 6.91 5.04 11.70
C VAL A 12 6.19 4.84 13.04
N PRO A 13 5.36 5.80 13.49
CA PRO A 13 4.63 5.70 14.75
C PRO A 13 3.79 4.42 14.84
N GLY A 14 3.93 3.70 15.96
CA GLY A 14 3.20 2.43 16.19
C GLY A 14 3.73 1.23 15.40
N VAL A 15 4.80 1.39 14.61
CA VAL A 15 5.44 0.30 13.85
C VAL A 15 6.91 0.15 14.24
N GLY A 16 7.71 1.22 14.16
CA GLY A 16 9.15 1.19 14.46
C GLY A 16 10.01 1.84 13.38
N GLU A 17 11.33 1.69 13.51
CA GLU A 17 12.32 2.18 12.55
C GLU A 17 12.42 1.24 11.34
N ILE A 18 12.35 1.79 10.11
CA ILE A 18 12.55 1.03 8.89
C ILE A 18 14.02 0.67 8.74
N ARG A 19 14.36 -0.61 8.84
CA ARG A 19 15.73 -1.13 8.62
C ARG A 19 16.00 -1.42 7.16
N ARG A 20 14.98 -1.90 6.43
CA ARG A 20 15.10 -2.22 5.00
C ARG A 20 13.75 -2.12 4.30
N ILE A 21 13.74 -1.54 3.10
CA ILE A 21 12.59 -1.62 2.20
C ILE A 21 12.73 -2.90 1.38
N VAL A 22 11.87 -3.87 1.64
CA VAL A 22 11.91 -5.19 0.99
C VAL A 22 11.25 -5.11 -0.38
N GLN A 23 10.07 -4.49 -0.44
CA GLN A 23 9.29 -4.39 -1.67
C GLN A 23 8.48 -3.10 -1.71
N VAL A 24 8.31 -2.58 -2.92
CA VAL A 24 7.40 -1.48 -3.25
C VAL A 24 6.39 -2.01 -4.27
N VAL A 25 5.11 -1.78 -4.03
CA VAL A 25 4.03 -2.15 -4.96
C VAL A 25 3.14 -0.95 -5.22
N THR A 26 2.64 -0.84 -6.44
CA THR A 26 1.62 0.15 -6.78
C THR A 26 0.26 -0.37 -6.36
N VAL A 27 -0.51 0.46 -5.64
CA VAL A 27 -1.87 0.15 -5.19
C VAL A 27 -2.80 1.32 -5.47
N LEU A 28 -4.05 1.02 -5.80
CA LEU A 28 -5.07 2.03 -6.04
C LEU A 28 -5.66 2.47 -4.69
N HIS A 29 -5.38 3.70 -4.25
CA HIS A 29 -5.88 4.21 -2.97
C HIS A 29 -7.30 4.76 -3.07
N VAL A 30 -8.09 4.54 -2.01
CA VAL A 30 -9.38 5.23 -1.80
C VAL A 30 -9.12 6.39 -0.85
N GLY A 31 -8.71 7.54 -1.40
CA GLY A 31 -8.44 8.74 -0.62
C GLY A 31 -7.56 9.75 -1.35
N LYS A 32 -7.49 11.00 -0.83
CA LYS A 32 -6.59 12.05 -1.32
C LYS A 32 -5.16 11.78 -0.82
N GLY A 33 -4.48 10.84 -1.46
CA GLY A 33 -3.04 10.59 -1.34
C GLY A 33 -2.49 10.26 -2.72
N LEU A 34 -1.39 10.89 -3.12
CA LEU A 34 -0.86 10.88 -4.50
C LEU A 34 0.09 9.71 -4.77
N ASP A 35 0.40 8.97 -3.73
CA ASP A 35 1.56 8.12 -3.60
C ASP A 35 1.35 6.79 -4.33
N ASN A 36 0.09 6.31 -4.41
CA ASN A 36 -0.34 5.04 -5.03
C ASN A 36 0.63 3.87 -4.74
N GLU A 37 1.26 3.89 -3.57
CA GLU A 37 2.30 2.94 -3.18
C GLU A 37 1.92 2.27 -1.87
N ALA A 38 2.38 1.03 -1.73
CA ALA A 38 2.49 0.32 -0.47
C ALA A 38 3.83 -0.39 -0.40
N TRP A 39 4.30 -0.62 0.82
CA TRP A 39 5.64 -1.09 1.07
C TRP A 39 5.65 -2.27 2.03
N LEU A 40 6.44 -3.28 1.70
CA LEU A 40 6.87 -4.27 2.69
C LEU A 40 8.22 -3.81 3.23
N VAL A 41 8.31 -3.61 4.53
CA VAL A 41 9.53 -3.19 5.21
C VAL A 41 9.93 -4.20 6.26
N GLU A 42 11.23 -4.32 6.47
CA GLU A 42 11.81 -4.96 7.65
C GLU A 42 12.03 -3.88 8.71
N ILE A 43 11.57 -4.15 9.92
CA ILE A 43 11.78 -3.33 11.11
C ILE A 43 12.78 -4.04 12.04
N GLU A 44 12.76 -3.76 13.33
CA GLU A 44 13.67 -4.38 14.30
C GLU A 44 13.54 -5.92 14.35
N ASP A 45 14.66 -6.58 14.67
CA ASP A 45 14.76 -8.01 14.93
C ASP A 45 14.18 -8.94 13.85
N GLY A 46 14.27 -8.53 12.58
CA GLY A 46 13.79 -9.32 11.44
C GLY A 46 12.27 -9.41 11.32
N GLN A 47 11.54 -8.57 12.05
CA GLN A 47 10.09 -8.44 11.87
C GLN A 47 9.77 -7.65 10.60
N PHE A 48 8.60 -7.92 10.02
CA PHE A 48 8.14 -7.24 8.81
C PHE A 48 6.82 -6.52 9.04
N ALA A 49 6.67 -5.37 8.41
CA ALA A 49 5.43 -4.60 8.41
C ALA A 49 5.05 -4.21 6.97
N ALA A 50 3.75 -4.24 6.69
CA ALA A 50 3.20 -3.60 5.51
C ALA A 50 2.85 -2.15 5.86
N LEU A 51 3.25 -1.22 5.01
CA LEU A 51 3.01 0.20 5.15
C LEU A 51 2.23 0.73 3.95
N THR A 52 1.47 1.79 4.19
CA THR A 52 0.75 2.55 3.18
C THR A 52 0.67 4.02 3.59
N THR A 53 0.17 4.88 2.71
CA THR A 53 -0.20 6.25 3.06
C THR A 53 -1.68 6.37 3.37
N ASP A 54 -2.01 7.14 4.40
CA ASP A 54 -3.36 7.64 4.66
C ASP A 54 -3.28 9.15 4.99
N ASN A 55 -4.03 9.96 4.24
CA ASN A 55 -4.02 11.42 4.35
C ASN A 55 -2.61 12.05 4.36
N GLY A 56 -1.68 11.51 3.56
CA GLY A 56 -0.30 11.98 3.45
C GLY A 56 0.63 11.50 4.58
N CYS A 57 0.14 10.69 5.51
CA CYS A 57 0.92 10.09 6.58
C CYS A 57 1.23 8.62 6.26
N VAL A 58 2.45 8.19 6.57
CA VAL A 58 2.83 6.77 6.49
C VAL A 58 2.27 6.03 7.69
N VAL A 59 1.49 4.97 7.43
CA VAL A 59 0.78 4.19 8.44
C VAL A 59 0.96 2.69 8.20
N ALA A 60 0.76 1.88 9.24
CA ALA A 60 0.68 0.43 9.10
C ALA A 60 -0.55 0.05 8.27
N TRP A 61 -0.39 -0.89 7.33
CA TRP A 61 -1.49 -1.44 6.57
C TRP A 61 -1.87 -2.82 7.09
N SER A 62 -3.08 -2.94 7.65
CA SER A 62 -3.53 -4.21 8.18
C SER A 62 -3.85 -5.22 7.07
N ILE A 63 -3.66 -6.52 7.34
CA ILE A 63 -4.04 -7.61 6.42
C ILE A 63 -5.53 -7.53 6.06
N LYS A 64 -6.38 -7.20 7.03
CA LYS A 64 -7.82 -7.06 6.82
C LYS A 64 -8.14 -5.96 5.81
N ASP A 65 -7.48 -4.81 5.92
CA ASP A 65 -7.70 -3.69 5.00
C ASP A 65 -7.12 -4.00 3.61
N MET A 66 -5.96 -4.66 3.53
CA MET A 66 -5.41 -5.16 2.26
C MET A 66 -6.38 -6.11 1.55
N GLN A 67 -6.98 -7.05 2.29
CA GLN A 67 -7.97 -7.98 1.75
C GLN A 67 -9.24 -7.25 1.28
N ALA A 68 -9.73 -6.27 2.05
CA ALA A 68 -10.87 -5.45 1.65
C ALA A 68 -10.58 -4.68 0.36
N LYS A 69 -9.39 -4.06 0.23
CA LYS A 69 -8.98 -3.37 -1.00
C LYS A 69 -8.79 -4.29 -2.19
N MET A 70 -8.27 -5.49 -1.98
CA MET A 70 -8.20 -6.49 -3.04
C MET A 70 -9.60 -6.87 -3.56
N MET A 71 -10.60 -6.97 -2.68
CA MET A 71 -11.99 -7.23 -3.07
C MET A 71 -12.62 -6.05 -3.79
N GLU A 72 -12.47 -4.82 -3.29
CA GLU A 72 -12.95 -3.60 -3.97
C GLU A 72 -12.36 -3.47 -5.38
N ALA A 73 -11.04 -3.67 -5.53
CA ALA A 73 -10.36 -3.61 -6.81
C ALA A 73 -10.88 -4.70 -7.77
N ARG A 74 -11.14 -5.91 -7.26
CA ARG A 74 -11.73 -7.00 -8.04
C ARG A 74 -13.11 -6.66 -8.57
N GLU A 75 -13.99 -6.12 -7.73
CA GLU A 75 -15.33 -5.68 -8.13
C GLU A 75 -15.28 -4.57 -9.19
N SER A 76 -14.37 -3.61 -9.01
CA SER A 76 -14.13 -2.54 -9.99
C SER A 76 -13.69 -3.09 -11.35
N MET A 77 -12.74 -4.03 -11.37
CA MET A 77 -12.28 -4.68 -12.61
C MET A 77 -13.42 -5.41 -13.33
N ILE A 78 -14.32 -6.07 -12.60
CA ILE A 78 -15.49 -6.73 -13.18
C ILE A 78 -16.42 -5.71 -13.86
N GLY A 79 -16.73 -4.59 -13.19
CA GLY A 79 -17.56 -3.53 -13.74
C GLY A 79 -16.95 -2.90 -15.01
N ILE A 80 -15.64 -2.64 -14.99
CA ILE A 80 -14.92 -2.12 -16.16
C ILE A 80 -14.99 -3.12 -17.33
N ALA A 81 -14.77 -4.41 -17.06
CA ALA A 81 -14.85 -5.44 -18.09
C ALA A 81 -16.26 -5.51 -18.74
N GLN A 82 -17.32 -5.36 -17.96
CA GLN A 82 -18.69 -5.28 -18.48
C GLN A 82 -18.89 -4.07 -19.39
N LEU A 83 -18.42 -2.89 -19.00
CA LEU A 83 -18.50 -1.69 -19.83
C LEU A 83 -17.73 -1.85 -21.15
N ILE A 84 -16.54 -2.45 -21.10
CA ILE A 84 -15.77 -2.77 -22.32
C ILE A 84 -16.58 -3.68 -23.23
N ALA A 85 -17.18 -4.75 -22.69
CA ALA A 85 -17.99 -5.68 -23.48
C ALA A 85 -19.25 -5.04 -24.09
N MET A 86 -19.78 -3.97 -23.49
CA MET A 86 -20.94 -3.23 -23.99
C MET A 86 -20.57 -2.12 -24.99
N THR A 87 -19.32 -1.70 -25.01
CA THR A 87 -18.83 -0.60 -25.85
C THR A 87 -17.90 -1.04 -26.98
N ALA A 88 -17.53 -2.32 -27.01
CA ALA A 88 -16.85 -3.01 -28.11
C ALA A 88 -17.86 -3.56 -29.14
#